data_AF-Q1WFQ6-F1
#
_entry.id   AF-Q1WFQ6-F1
#
_cell.length_a   1.000
_cell.length_b   1.000
_cell.length_c   1.000
_cell.angle_alpha   90.00
_cell.angle_beta   90.00
_cell.angle_gamma   90.00
#
_symmetry.space_group_name_H-M   'P 1'
#
loop_
_entity.id
_entity.type
_entity.pdbx_description
1 polymer ?
#
loop_
_entity_poly.entity_id
_entity_poly.type
_entity_poly.pdbx_seq_one_letter_code
_entity_poly.pdbx_strand_id
1 'polypeptide(L)'
;SLEEVSRKIFSAHFGQLSVIFLWISGMHFHGARFSNYTAWLSNPTAIKPSAQVVWPIVGQEILNGDVGGGFQGVQVTSGWFQMWRASGITNETQLYATAIGGLVMSGLMLWAGWFHYHKAAPKLEWFQNVESMMNHHLAGLLGLGCLSWSAHQIHVSLPINKLLDAGVSPQEIPLPHEFILNKQLLTELYPSFSKGIVPFFTLNWNEYSDFLTFKGGLNPITGGLWLSDTAHHHLALAVLFIIAGHMYRTNWGIGHSMKEILEAHKGPLTGEGHKGLYEILTTSWHAQLAINLAMMGSLSIIVAHHMYAMPPYPYIATDYPTQLSLFTHHVWIGGFCIVGGAAHGAIFMVRDYNPSQNYNNLLDRMIRHRDAIISHLNWVC
;
A
#
# COMPACT_ATOMS: atom_id res chain seq x y z
N SER A 1 19.74 7.56 25.44
CA SER A 1 20.20 6.21 25.05
C SER A 1 19.48 5.79 23.76
N LEU A 2 20.04 4.84 23.00
CA LEU A 2 19.40 4.33 21.77
C LEU A 2 18.02 3.69 22.06
N GLU A 3 17.88 3.01 23.19
CA GLU A 3 16.61 2.42 23.63
C GLU A 3 15.49 3.47 23.76
N GLU A 4 15.77 4.59 24.43
CA GLU A 4 14.78 5.65 24.62
C GLU A 4 14.40 6.33 23.30
N VAL A 5 15.36 6.51 22.39
CA VAL A 5 15.08 7.00 21.03
C VAL A 5 14.18 6.02 20.28
N SER A 6 14.46 4.72 20.38
CA SER A 6 13.67 3.66 19.73
C SER A 6 12.21 3.66 20.21
N ARG A 7 11.99 3.83 21.53
CA ARG A 7 10.65 3.94 22.12
C ARG A 7 9.88 5.16 21.61
N LYS A 8 10.54 6.32 21.53
CA LYS A 8 9.94 7.55 21.01
C LYS A 8 9.56 7.40 19.54
N ILE A 9 10.45 6.84 18.73
CA ILE A 9 10.20 6.55 17.31
C ILE A 9 8.98 5.63 17.17
N PHE A 10 8.94 4.51 17.90
CA PHE A 10 7.84 3.55 17.85
C PHE A 10 6.49 4.18 18.24
N SER A 11 6.46 4.96 19.32
CA SER A 11 5.26 5.71 19.70
C SER A 11 4.84 6.75 18.65
N ALA A 12 5.81 7.43 18.03
CA ALA A 12 5.53 8.43 17.00
C ALA A 12 4.99 7.78 15.71
N HIS A 13 5.42 6.56 15.37
CA HIS A 13 4.85 5.80 14.25
C HIS A 13 3.34 5.56 14.45
N PHE A 14 2.91 5.18 15.65
CA PHE A 14 1.47 5.07 15.97
C PHE A 14 0.74 6.40 15.86
N GLY A 15 1.36 7.51 16.31
CA GLY A 15 0.82 8.85 16.12
C GLY A 15 0.62 9.19 14.64
N GLN A 16 1.60 8.90 13.79
CA GLN A 16 1.50 9.11 12.35
C GLN A 16 0.40 8.23 11.72
N LEU A 17 0.30 6.95 12.11
CA LEU A 17 -0.76 6.05 11.64
C LEU A 17 -2.15 6.57 12.04
N SER A 18 -2.30 7.12 13.24
CA SER A 18 -3.55 7.76 13.65
C SER A 18 -3.95 8.91 12.72
N VAL A 19 -3.00 9.78 12.38
CA VAL A 19 -3.26 10.91 11.46
C VAL A 19 -3.66 10.40 10.08
N ILE A 20 -3.00 9.36 9.57
CA ILE A 20 -3.36 8.71 8.30
C ILE A 20 -4.78 8.14 8.36
N PHE A 21 -5.13 7.39 9.41
CA PHE A 21 -6.50 6.85 9.57
C PHE A 21 -7.56 7.95 9.70
N LEU A 22 -7.25 9.05 10.38
CA LEU A 22 -8.14 10.20 10.49
C LEU A 22 -8.37 10.86 9.12
N TRP A 23 -7.31 11.02 8.33
CA TRP A 23 -7.41 11.52 6.96
C TRP A 23 -8.24 10.59 6.07
N ILE A 24 -7.98 9.27 6.09
CA ILE A 24 -8.77 8.26 5.36
C ILE A 24 -10.25 8.31 5.78
N SER A 25 -10.52 8.40 7.08
CA SER A 25 -11.87 8.57 7.63
C SER A 25 -12.54 9.83 7.07
N GLY A 26 -11.82 10.95 7.04
CA GLY A 26 -12.30 12.19 6.43
C GLY A 26 -12.68 12.02 4.96
N MET A 27 -11.84 11.36 4.17
CA MET A 27 -12.11 11.12 2.74
C MET A 27 -13.41 10.31 2.53
N HIS A 28 -13.62 9.26 3.33
CA HIS A 28 -14.85 8.45 3.26
C HIS A 28 -16.07 9.22 3.77
N PHE A 29 -15.92 10.02 4.83
CA PHE A 29 -17.01 10.84 5.37
C PHE A 29 -17.47 11.91 4.37
N HIS A 30 -16.53 12.59 3.72
CA HIS A 30 -16.82 13.54 2.65
C HIS A 30 -17.52 12.86 1.47
N GLY A 31 -17.04 11.68 1.07
CA GLY A 31 -17.73 10.81 0.11
C GLY A 31 -19.17 10.47 0.51
N ALA A 32 -19.41 10.21 1.79
CA ALA A 32 -20.72 9.82 2.30
C ALA A 32 -21.71 10.98 2.45
N ARG A 33 -21.25 12.23 2.65
CA ARG A 33 -22.11 13.34 3.07
C ARG A 33 -22.14 14.53 2.13
N PHE A 34 -21.08 14.75 1.36
CA PHE A 34 -20.88 15.97 0.58
C PHE A 34 -20.42 15.65 -0.86
N SER A 35 -20.93 14.55 -1.41
CA SER A 35 -20.48 14.05 -2.70
C SER A 35 -21.63 13.66 -3.61
N ASN A 36 -21.34 13.49 -4.90
CA ASN A 36 -22.25 12.94 -5.90
C ASN A 36 -21.94 11.46 -6.20
N TYR A 37 -21.38 10.69 -5.26
CA TYR A 37 -20.90 9.32 -5.50
C TYR A 37 -21.96 8.38 -6.09
N THR A 38 -23.17 8.37 -5.54
CA THR A 38 -24.27 7.51 -6.01
C THR A 38 -24.73 7.90 -7.41
N ALA A 39 -24.82 9.20 -7.70
CA ALA A 39 -25.12 9.70 -9.05
C ALA A 39 -24.01 9.32 -10.05
N TRP A 40 -22.74 9.52 -9.66
CA TRP A 40 -21.58 9.13 -10.46
C TRP A 40 -21.56 7.62 -10.74
N LEU A 41 -21.90 6.79 -9.76
CA LEU A 41 -21.90 5.34 -9.92
C LEU A 41 -22.89 4.87 -11.00
N SER A 42 -24.02 5.56 -11.14
CA SER A 42 -25.02 5.31 -12.18
C SER A 42 -24.61 5.81 -13.57
N ASN A 43 -23.76 6.83 -13.67
CA ASN A 43 -23.25 7.34 -14.96
C ASN A 43 -21.80 7.85 -14.85
N PRO A 44 -20.82 6.93 -14.75
CA PRO A 44 -19.43 7.26 -14.42
C PRO A 44 -18.67 7.93 -15.57
N THR A 45 -19.21 7.91 -16.78
CA THR A 45 -18.59 8.52 -17.97
C THR A 45 -18.99 9.98 -18.16
N ALA A 46 -20.22 10.35 -17.81
CA ALA A 46 -20.73 11.72 -17.97
C ALA A 46 -20.54 12.58 -16.71
N ILE A 47 -20.80 12.02 -15.53
CA ILE A 47 -20.78 12.77 -14.26
C ILE A 47 -19.33 12.89 -13.77
N LYS A 48 -18.95 14.07 -13.26
CA LYS A 48 -17.60 14.30 -12.73
C LYS A 48 -17.57 14.03 -11.22
N PRO A 49 -16.56 13.33 -10.69
CA PRO A 49 -16.41 13.11 -9.26
C PRO A 49 -16.31 14.42 -8.49
N SER A 50 -17.15 14.60 -7.47
CA SER A 50 -17.12 15.76 -6.58
C SER A 50 -17.42 15.33 -5.14
N ALA A 51 -16.62 15.81 -4.18
CA ALA A 51 -16.73 15.42 -2.77
C ALA A 51 -16.46 16.59 -1.80
N GLN A 52 -16.49 17.83 -2.32
CA GLN A 52 -16.27 19.03 -1.55
C GLN A 52 -17.26 20.12 -1.99
N VAL A 53 -17.94 20.71 -1.01
CA VAL A 53 -18.91 21.80 -1.20
C VAL A 53 -18.45 23.00 -0.40
N VAL A 54 -18.41 24.16 -1.04
CA VAL A 54 -17.96 25.43 -0.47
C VAL A 54 -19.17 26.20 0.09
N TRP A 55 -19.02 26.76 1.30
CA TRP A 55 -20.09 27.57 1.90
C TRP A 55 -20.26 28.95 1.22
N PRO A 56 -21.51 29.44 1.07
CA PRO A 56 -21.81 30.70 0.40
C PRO A 56 -21.67 31.90 1.36
N ILE A 57 -20.44 32.35 1.59
CA ILE A 57 -20.15 33.44 2.54
C ILE A 57 -19.82 34.75 1.81
N VAL A 58 -18.90 34.69 0.84
CA VAL A 58 -18.31 35.88 0.20
C VAL A 58 -18.35 35.84 -1.34
N GLY A 59 -19.25 35.05 -1.94
CA GLY A 59 -19.25 34.78 -3.38
C GLY A 59 -18.38 33.58 -3.78
N GLN A 60 -17.70 32.95 -2.82
CA GLN A 60 -16.85 31.78 -3.06
C GLN A 60 -17.63 30.51 -3.45
N GLU A 61 -18.96 30.52 -3.33
CA GLU A 61 -19.83 29.47 -3.86
C GLU A 61 -19.78 29.37 -5.40
N ILE A 62 -19.18 30.34 -6.10
CA ILE A 62 -18.80 30.21 -7.52
C ILE A 62 -17.90 28.98 -7.77
N LEU A 63 -17.18 28.51 -6.75
CA LEU A 63 -16.36 27.30 -6.81
C LEU A 63 -17.20 26.01 -6.85
N ASN A 64 -18.48 26.06 -6.48
CA ASN A 64 -19.40 24.93 -6.59
C ASN A 64 -19.90 24.82 -8.03
N GLY A 65 -19.04 24.36 -8.93
CA GLY A 65 -19.38 24.14 -10.33
C GLY A 65 -20.41 23.02 -10.52
N ASP A 66 -21.19 23.09 -11.59
CA ASP A 66 -22.07 21.99 -12.00
C ASP A 66 -21.21 20.83 -12.53
N VAL A 67 -21.22 19.73 -11.78
CA VAL A 67 -20.45 18.51 -12.08
C VAL A 67 -21.35 17.38 -12.62
N GLY A 68 -22.63 17.67 -12.86
CA GLY A 68 -23.65 16.70 -13.27
C GLY A 68 -24.26 15.94 -12.09
N GLY A 69 -25.32 15.17 -12.39
CA GLY A 69 -26.06 14.41 -11.37
C GLY A 69 -26.90 15.29 -10.43
N GLY A 70 -27.22 16.53 -10.83
CA GLY A 70 -27.94 17.49 -9.99
C GLY A 70 -27.13 18.01 -8.81
N PHE A 71 -25.80 17.88 -8.85
CA PHE A 71 -24.90 18.25 -7.78
C PHE A 71 -23.96 19.39 -8.20
N GLN A 72 -23.72 20.32 -7.28
CA GLN A 72 -22.77 21.42 -7.45
C GLN A 72 -21.70 21.35 -6.37
N GLY A 73 -20.44 21.40 -6.78
CA GLY A 73 -19.31 21.29 -5.87
C GLY A 73 -17.98 21.35 -6.61
N VAL A 74 -16.89 21.17 -5.85
CA VAL A 74 -15.54 21.15 -6.41
C VAL A 74 -15.24 19.76 -6.97
N GLN A 75 -14.92 19.70 -8.26
CA GLN A 75 -14.46 18.47 -8.89
C GLN A 75 -13.17 17.98 -8.21
N VAL A 76 -13.16 16.72 -7.77
CA VAL A 76 -12.00 16.09 -7.13
C VAL A 76 -11.22 15.23 -8.12
N THR A 77 -9.90 15.16 -7.96
CA THR A 77 -8.98 14.44 -8.88
C THR A 77 -8.15 13.37 -8.16
N SER A 78 -8.61 12.93 -6.99
CA SER A 78 -7.92 11.98 -6.12
C SER A 78 -8.23 10.51 -6.43
N GLY A 79 -9.20 10.22 -7.29
CA GLY A 79 -9.54 8.85 -7.71
C GLY A 79 -10.32 8.00 -6.69
N TRP A 80 -10.81 8.58 -5.59
CA TRP A 80 -11.54 7.85 -4.56
C TRP A 80 -12.81 7.16 -5.09
N PHE A 81 -13.53 7.78 -6.02
CA PHE A 81 -14.77 7.24 -6.57
C PHE A 81 -14.53 5.94 -7.34
N GLN A 82 -13.50 5.92 -8.19
CA GLN A 82 -13.08 4.74 -8.94
C GLN A 82 -12.60 3.62 -8.01
N MET A 83 -11.88 3.96 -6.94
CA MET A 83 -11.42 3.02 -5.93
C MET A 83 -12.59 2.43 -5.10
N TRP A 84 -13.57 3.24 -4.71
CA TRP A 84 -14.77 2.77 -4.01
C TRP A 84 -15.62 1.85 -4.88
N ARG A 85 -15.82 2.18 -6.16
CA ARG A 85 -16.49 1.29 -7.11
C ARG A 85 -15.75 -0.04 -7.24
N ALA A 86 -14.43 0.00 -7.44
CA ALA A 86 -13.62 -1.21 -7.49
C ALA A 86 -13.70 -2.03 -6.20
N SER A 87 -13.99 -1.41 -5.06
CA SER A 87 -14.15 -2.09 -3.77
C SER A 87 -15.54 -2.71 -3.58
N GLY A 88 -16.49 -2.46 -4.48
CA GLY A 88 -17.88 -2.93 -4.39
C GLY A 88 -18.78 -2.05 -3.52
N ILE A 89 -18.40 -0.80 -3.27
CA ILE A 89 -19.23 0.14 -2.50
C ILE A 89 -20.32 0.71 -3.42
N THR A 90 -21.59 0.56 -3.05
CA THR A 90 -22.73 0.98 -3.88
C THR A 90 -23.55 2.13 -3.28
N ASN A 91 -23.35 2.46 -2.01
CA ASN A 91 -24.14 3.49 -1.33
C ASN A 91 -23.34 4.28 -0.26
N GLU A 92 -23.88 5.42 0.13
CA GLU A 92 -23.29 6.33 1.11
C GLU A 92 -23.25 5.76 2.53
N THR A 93 -24.15 4.84 2.89
CA THR A 93 -24.17 4.20 4.21
C THR A 93 -22.90 3.38 4.44
N GLN A 94 -22.43 2.66 3.42
CA GLN A 94 -21.17 1.91 3.47
C GLN A 94 -19.96 2.84 3.64
N LEU A 95 -19.93 3.97 2.92
CA LEU A 95 -18.87 4.98 3.08
C LEU A 95 -18.88 5.57 4.50
N TYR A 96 -20.06 5.87 5.03
CA TYR A 96 -20.21 6.38 6.39
C TYR A 96 -19.73 5.38 7.45
N ALA A 97 -20.12 4.12 7.33
CA ALA A 97 -19.65 3.06 8.23
C ALA A 97 -18.13 2.89 8.17
N THR A 98 -17.55 2.96 6.96
CA THR A 98 -16.09 2.89 6.75
C THR A 98 -15.39 4.08 7.40
N ALA A 99 -15.96 5.29 7.29
CA ALA A 99 -15.43 6.49 7.95
C ALA A 99 -15.39 6.32 9.48
N ILE A 100 -16.49 5.86 10.09
CA ILE A 100 -16.53 5.61 11.54
C ILE A 100 -15.51 4.54 11.94
N GLY A 101 -15.37 3.46 11.17
CA GLY A 101 -14.33 2.45 11.39
C GLY A 101 -12.92 3.04 11.35
N GLY A 102 -12.62 3.88 10.35
CA GLY A 102 -11.34 4.60 10.25
C GLY A 102 -11.09 5.52 11.44
N LEU A 103 -12.11 6.22 11.94
CA LEU A 103 -12.00 7.07 13.12
C LEU A 103 -11.71 6.28 14.40
N VAL A 104 -12.40 5.14 14.59
CA VAL A 104 -12.12 4.23 15.72
C VAL A 104 -10.69 3.70 15.64
N MET A 105 -10.24 3.27 14.46
CA MET A 105 -8.86 2.83 14.25
C MET A 105 -7.84 3.95 14.54
N SER A 106 -8.15 5.19 14.17
CA SER A 106 -7.32 6.35 14.53
C SER A 106 -7.18 6.52 16.04
N GLY A 107 -8.28 6.38 16.80
CA GLY A 107 -8.25 6.39 18.26
C GLY A 107 -7.46 5.23 18.86
N LEU A 108 -7.60 4.01 18.31
CA LEU A 108 -6.83 2.84 18.73
C LEU A 108 -5.34 3.00 18.49
N MET A 109 -4.93 3.60 17.36
CA MET A 109 -3.51 3.90 17.09
C MET A 109 -2.95 4.90 18.09
N LEU A 110 -3.67 5.97 18.43
CA LEU A 110 -3.23 6.91 19.48
C LEU A 110 -3.06 6.21 20.83
N TRP A 111 -4.03 5.38 21.20
CA TRP A 111 -3.97 4.62 22.44
C TRP A 111 -2.79 3.65 22.45
N ALA A 112 -2.55 2.91 21.37
CA ALA A 112 -1.42 1.99 21.24
C ALA A 112 -0.07 2.71 21.36
N GLY A 113 0.06 3.88 20.73
CA GLY A 113 1.26 4.73 20.86
C GLY A 113 1.50 5.16 22.31
N TRP A 114 0.47 5.70 22.97
CA TRP A 114 0.54 6.05 24.39
C TRP A 114 0.89 4.84 25.27
N PHE A 115 0.25 3.70 25.04
CA PHE A 115 0.43 2.48 25.83
C PHE A 115 1.86 1.95 25.72
N HIS A 116 2.37 1.83 24.49
CA HIS A 116 3.74 1.34 24.23
C HIS A 116 4.84 2.36 24.53
N TYR A 117 4.50 3.56 24.99
CA TYR A 117 5.47 4.52 25.50
C TYR A 117 5.41 4.69 27.02
N HIS A 118 4.21 4.84 27.58
CA HIS A 118 4.01 5.17 28.99
C HIS A 118 3.71 3.98 29.90
N LYS A 119 3.23 2.85 29.36
CA LYS A 119 2.80 1.68 30.17
C LYS A 119 3.64 0.45 29.90
N ALA A 120 3.86 0.10 28.64
CA ALA A 120 4.54 -1.12 28.22
C ALA A 120 5.61 -0.81 27.17
N ALA A 121 6.61 -0.03 27.57
CA ALA A 121 7.70 0.38 26.70
C ALA A 121 8.65 -0.80 26.37
N PRO A 122 8.77 -1.22 25.09
CA PRO A 122 9.65 -2.33 24.72
C PRO A 122 11.12 -2.05 25.04
N LYS A 123 11.91 -3.12 25.20
CA LYS A 123 13.37 -3.03 25.39
C LYS A 123 14.09 -2.98 24.04
N LEU A 124 15.35 -2.53 24.04
CA LEU A 124 16.16 -2.42 22.82
C LEU A 124 16.31 -3.74 22.06
N GLU A 125 16.49 -4.85 22.78
CA GLU A 125 16.59 -6.21 22.19
C GLU A 125 15.38 -6.55 21.31
N TRP A 126 14.17 -6.11 21.70
CA TRP A 126 12.97 -6.32 20.90
C TRP A 126 13.02 -5.55 19.58
N PHE A 127 13.47 -4.29 19.61
CA PHE A 127 13.64 -3.46 18.41
C PHE A 127 14.73 -4.01 17.47
N GLN A 128 15.76 -4.64 18.02
CA GLN A 128 16.88 -5.20 17.28
C GLN A 128 16.64 -6.63 16.76
N ASN A 129 15.48 -7.22 17.06
CA ASN A 129 15.10 -8.54 16.56
C ASN A 129 14.61 -8.44 15.10
N VAL A 130 15.55 -8.19 14.19
CA VAL A 130 15.29 -7.92 12.78
C VAL A 130 14.81 -9.14 12.02
N GLU A 131 15.25 -10.36 12.37
CA GLU A 131 14.73 -11.59 11.79
C GLU A 131 13.24 -11.78 12.09
N SER A 132 12.84 -11.57 13.36
CA SER A 132 11.42 -11.62 13.72
C SER A 132 10.63 -10.53 13.00
N MET A 133 11.13 -9.28 13.02
CA MET A 133 10.47 -8.16 12.34
C MET A 133 10.26 -8.45 10.85
N MET A 134 11.28 -8.95 10.14
CA MET A 134 11.17 -9.27 8.72
C MET A 134 10.23 -10.42 8.44
N ASN A 135 10.27 -11.50 9.22
CA ASN A 135 9.31 -12.60 9.08
C ASN A 135 7.86 -12.13 9.27
N HIS A 136 7.59 -11.34 10.31
CA HIS A 136 6.24 -10.82 10.59
C HIS A 136 5.77 -9.79 9.57
N HIS A 137 6.66 -8.93 9.07
CA HIS A 137 6.27 -7.96 8.03
C HIS A 137 6.05 -8.63 6.67
N LEU A 138 6.91 -9.58 6.28
CA LEU A 138 6.73 -10.31 5.01
C LEU A 138 5.50 -11.23 5.08
N ALA A 139 5.45 -12.20 5.99
CA ALA A 139 4.36 -13.16 6.00
C ALA A 139 3.07 -12.58 6.61
N GLY A 140 3.19 -11.82 7.70
CA GLY A 140 2.05 -11.26 8.41
C GLY A 140 1.48 -10.04 7.69
N LEU A 141 2.20 -8.93 7.69
CA LEU A 141 1.68 -7.66 7.17
C LEU A 141 1.41 -7.72 5.66
N LEU A 142 2.40 -8.13 4.85
CA LEU A 142 2.24 -8.18 3.38
C LEU A 142 1.47 -9.43 2.96
N GLY A 143 1.86 -10.61 3.44
CA GLY A 143 1.25 -11.88 3.08
C GLY A 143 -0.24 -11.98 3.44
N LEU A 144 -0.59 -11.83 4.73
CA LEU A 144 -2.00 -11.88 5.16
C LEU A 144 -2.79 -10.67 4.66
N GLY A 145 -2.14 -9.52 4.45
CA GLY A 145 -2.75 -8.35 3.81
C GLY A 145 -3.21 -8.66 2.38
N CYS A 146 -2.30 -9.17 1.54
CA CYS A 146 -2.62 -9.59 0.17
C CYS A 146 -3.66 -10.71 0.14
N LEU A 147 -3.60 -11.68 1.06
CA LEU A 147 -4.57 -12.77 1.14
C LEU A 147 -5.98 -12.26 1.46
N SER A 148 -6.08 -11.40 2.48
CA SER A 148 -7.35 -10.82 2.91
C SER A 148 -7.94 -9.92 1.83
N TRP A 149 -7.10 -9.17 1.12
CA TRP A 149 -7.55 -8.34 0.00
C TRP A 149 -8.01 -9.18 -1.19
N SER A 150 -7.30 -10.26 -1.54
CA SER A 150 -7.75 -11.19 -2.58
C SER A 150 -9.10 -11.82 -2.22
N ALA A 151 -9.28 -12.23 -0.96
CA ALA A 151 -10.57 -12.74 -0.48
C ALA A 151 -11.70 -11.70 -0.58
N HIS A 152 -11.45 -10.45 -0.18
CA HIS A 152 -12.40 -9.34 -0.38
C HIS A 152 -12.71 -9.15 -1.86
N GLN A 153 -11.69 -9.19 -2.73
CA GLN A 153 -11.89 -9.05 -4.17
C GLN A 153 -12.79 -10.17 -4.72
N ILE A 154 -12.49 -11.43 -4.39
CA ILE A 154 -13.23 -12.60 -4.87
C ILE A 154 -14.68 -12.59 -4.40
N HIS A 155 -14.92 -12.30 -3.12
CA HIS A 155 -16.24 -12.51 -2.50
C HIS A 155 -17.14 -11.27 -2.50
N VAL A 156 -16.59 -10.07 -2.69
CA VAL A 156 -17.35 -8.81 -2.62
C VAL A 156 -17.18 -7.98 -3.89
N SER A 157 -15.94 -7.61 -4.22
CA SER A 157 -15.67 -6.69 -5.35
C SER A 157 -16.11 -7.29 -6.70
N LEU A 158 -15.70 -8.53 -6.98
CA LEU A 158 -15.95 -9.21 -8.24
C LEU A 158 -17.43 -9.39 -8.58
N PRO A 159 -18.30 -9.93 -7.70
CA PRO A 159 -19.70 -10.09 -8.03
C PRO A 159 -20.39 -8.73 -8.27
N ILE A 160 -20.10 -7.73 -7.43
CA ILE A 160 -20.71 -6.40 -7.55
C ILE A 160 -20.26 -5.71 -8.83
N ASN A 161 -18.96 -5.70 -9.15
CA ASN A 161 -18.46 -5.06 -10.37
C ASN A 161 -18.94 -5.78 -11.63
N LYS A 162 -19.10 -7.11 -11.59
CA LYS A 162 -19.67 -7.84 -12.73
C LYS A 162 -21.11 -7.41 -13.04
N LEU A 163 -21.92 -7.13 -12.00
CA LEU A 163 -23.28 -6.61 -12.16
C LEU A 163 -23.29 -5.14 -12.58
N LEU A 164 -22.43 -4.30 -12.00
CA LEU A 164 -22.29 -2.89 -12.39
C LEU A 164 -21.83 -2.75 -13.85
N ASP A 165 -20.93 -3.61 -14.31
CA ASP A 165 -20.45 -3.62 -15.71
C ASP A 165 -21.52 -4.18 -16.67
N ALA A 166 -22.46 -4.98 -16.16
CA ALA A 166 -23.64 -5.44 -16.90
C ALA A 166 -24.77 -4.40 -16.95
N GLY A 167 -24.59 -3.23 -16.33
CA GLY A 167 -25.57 -2.13 -16.33
C GLY A 167 -26.68 -2.28 -15.30
N VAL A 168 -26.54 -3.18 -14.32
CA VAL A 168 -27.49 -3.29 -13.21
C VAL A 168 -27.38 -2.06 -12.32
N SER A 169 -28.52 -1.50 -11.96
CA SER A 169 -28.57 -0.30 -11.12
C SER A 169 -27.97 -0.58 -9.73
N PRO A 170 -27.17 0.33 -9.12
CA PRO A 170 -26.55 0.09 -7.82
C PRO A 170 -27.53 -0.28 -6.69
N GLN A 171 -28.78 0.19 -6.77
CA GLN A 171 -29.83 -0.10 -5.79
C GLN A 171 -30.45 -1.50 -5.95
N GLU A 172 -30.30 -2.12 -7.11
CA GLU A 172 -30.82 -3.46 -7.42
C GLU A 172 -29.78 -4.56 -7.16
N ILE A 173 -28.51 -4.18 -6.97
CA ILE A 173 -27.43 -5.13 -6.67
C ILE A 173 -27.60 -5.63 -5.23
N PRO A 174 -27.61 -6.97 -5.00
CA PRO A 174 -27.62 -7.54 -3.66
C PRO A 174 -26.51 -6.96 -2.78
N LEU A 175 -26.77 -6.79 -1.48
CA LEU A 175 -25.74 -6.26 -0.59
C LEU A 175 -24.58 -7.28 -0.45
N PRO A 176 -23.34 -6.83 -0.16
CA PRO A 176 -22.17 -7.70 -0.07
C PRO A 176 -22.36 -8.97 0.78
N HIS A 177 -23.09 -8.88 1.89
CA HIS A 177 -23.32 -10.00 2.78
C HIS A 177 -24.24 -11.07 2.18
N GLU A 178 -25.12 -10.72 1.23
CA GLU A 178 -25.99 -11.67 0.54
C GLU A 178 -25.19 -12.60 -0.36
N PHE A 179 -24.14 -12.10 -1.03
CA PHE A 179 -23.22 -12.95 -1.81
C PHE A 179 -22.46 -13.96 -0.94
N ILE A 180 -22.20 -13.62 0.33
CA ILE A 180 -21.52 -14.51 1.28
C ILE A 180 -22.48 -15.59 1.80
N LEU A 181 -23.70 -15.18 2.18
CA LEU A 181 -24.68 -16.07 2.80
C LEU A 181 -25.40 -16.95 1.78
N ASN A 182 -25.63 -16.44 0.56
CA ASN A 182 -26.33 -17.15 -0.50
C ASN A 182 -25.36 -17.55 -1.63
N LYS A 183 -24.85 -18.78 -1.52
CA LYS A 183 -23.97 -19.40 -2.53
C LYS A 183 -24.58 -19.40 -3.94
N GLN A 184 -25.90 -19.41 -4.07
CA GLN A 184 -26.56 -19.44 -5.37
C GLN A 184 -26.25 -18.18 -6.18
N LEU A 185 -26.25 -17.00 -5.55
CA LEU A 185 -25.93 -15.72 -6.20
C LEU A 185 -24.52 -15.74 -6.80
N LEU A 186 -23.54 -16.28 -6.08
CA LEU A 186 -22.17 -16.42 -6.59
C LEU A 186 -22.08 -17.48 -7.68
N THR A 187 -22.81 -18.59 -7.58
CA THR A 187 -22.77 -19.68 -8.55
C THR A 187 -23.37 -19.27 -9.90
N GLU A 188 -24.39 -18.41 -9.89
CA GLU A 188 -24.98 -17.84 -11.11
C GLU A 188 -23.98 -16.93 -11.85
N LEU A 189 -23.14 -16.20 -11.11
CA LEU A 189 -22.10 -15.35 -11.69
C LEU A 189 -20.84 -16.13 -12.07
N TYR A 190 -20.44 -17.11 -11.25
CA TYR A 190 -19.21 -17.86 -11.33
C TYR A 190 -19.51 -19.36 -11.06
N PRO A 191 -19.80 -20.15 -12.11
CA PRO A 191 -20.24 -21.54 -11.97
C PRO A 191 -19.31 -22.44 -11.16
N SER A 192 -18.01 -22.13 -11.09
CA SER A 192 -17.04 -22.92 -10.32
C SER A 192 -17.32 -22.94 -8.82
N PHE A 193 -18.01 -21.93 -8.28
CA PHE A 193 -18.40 -21.91 -6.86
C PHE A 193 -19.26 -23.11 -6.48
N SER A 194 -20.02 -23.69 -7.41
CA SER A 194 -20.77 -24.94 -7.18
C SER A 194 -19.87 -26.07 -6.65
N LYS A 195 -18.63 -26.17 -7.15
CA LYS A 195 -17.62 -27.18 -6.77
C LYS A 195 -17.06 -26.99 -5.35
N GLY A 196 -17.27 -25.82 -4.76
CA GLY A 196 -16.79 -25.50 -3.40
C GLY A 196 -15.26 -25.50 -3.31
N ILE A 197 -14.74 -25.86 -2.13
CA ILE A 197 -13.31 -25.80 -1.82
C ILE A 197 -12.53 -27.09 -2.13
N VAL A 198 -13.21 -28.13 -2.64
CA VAL A 198 -12.56 -29.42 -2.93
C VAL A 198 -11.43 -29.31 -3.96
N PRO A 199 -11.59 -28.56 -5.08
CA PRO A 199 -10.49 -28.37 -6.03
C PRO A 199 -9.23 -27.72 -5.42
N PHE A 200 -9.39 -26.85 -4.42
CA PHE A 200 -8.26 -26.23 -3.71
C PHE A 200 -7.39 -27.27 -2.99
N PHE A 201 -8.00 -28.13 -2.17
CA PHE A 201 -7.28 -29.14 -1.37
C PHE A 201 -6.76 -30.33 -2.18
N THR A 202 -7.32 -30.55 -3.38
CA THR A 202 -6.88 -31.60 -4.30
C THR A 202 -5.89 -31.10 -5.35
N LEU A 203 -5.51 -29.81 -5.29
CA LEU A 203 -4.62 -29.14 -6.25
C LEU A 203 -5.12 -29.13 -7.70
N ASN A 204 -6.42 -29.35 -7.93
CA ASN A 204 -7.05 -29.22 -9.24
C ASN A 204 -7.51 -27.76 -9.48
N TRP A 205 -6.56 -26.82 -9.46
CA TRP A 205 -6.85 -25.37 -9.41
C TRP A 205 -7.42 -24.78 -10.70
N ASN A 206 -7.32 -25.49 -11.83
CA ASN A 206 -7.89 -25.06 -13.11
C ASN A 206 -9.40 -24.83 -13.03
N GLU A 207 -10.06 -25.40 -12.03
CA GLU A 207 -11.50 -25.24 -11.82
C GLU A 207 -11.92 -23.84 -11.40
N TYR A 208 -11.01 -22.98 -10.93
CA TYR A 208 -11.30 -21.62 -10.46
C TYR A 208 -11.06 -20.53 -11.52
N SER A 209 -10.96 -20.90 -12.80
CA SER A 209 -10.57 -19.99 -13.89
C SER A 209 -11.63 -18.93 -14.27
N ASP A 210 -12.82 -18.97 -13.69
CA ASP A 210 -13.90 -18.01 -13.94
C ASP A 210 -13.79 -16.74 -13.09
N PHE A 211 -13.13 -16.80 -11.93
CA PHE A 211 -12.88 -15.64 -11.05
C PHE A 211 -11.39 -15.38 -10.76
N LEU A 212 -10.50 -16.37 -10.97
CA LEU A 212 -9.04 -16.19 -10.98
C LEU A 212 -8.52 -16.29 -12.41
N THR A 213 -8.49 -15.16 -13.11
CA THR A 213 -8.13 -15.13 -14.53
C THR A 213 -6.68 -14.69 -14.75
N PHE A 214 -6.21 -14.81 -15.99
CA PHE A 214 -4.97 -14.23 -16.47
C PHE A 214 -5.21 -13.69 -17.90
N LYS A 215 -6.18 -12.78 -18.04
CA LYS A 215 -6.58 -12.25 -19.35
C LYS A 215 -5.49 -11.34 -19.91
N GLY A 216 -4.92 -10.49 -19.06
CA GLY A 216 -3.93 -9.50 -19.44
C GLY A 216 -4.55 -8.33 -20.21
N GLY A 217 -4.20 -7.10 -19.82
CA GLY A 217 -4.74 -5.88 -20.43
C GLY A 217 -5.96 -5.33 -19.69
N LEU A 218 -6.81 -4.61 -20.42
CA LEU A 218 -7.88 -3.79 -19.85
C LEU A 218 -9.26 -4.37 -20.14
N ASN A 219 -10.19 -4.20 -19.20
CA ASN A 219 -11.60 -4.45 -19.40
C ASN A 219 -12.16 -3.38 -20.36
N PRO A 220 -12.69 -3.76 -21.54
CA PRO A 220 -13.14 -2.79 -22.55
C PRO A 220 -14.35 -1.95 -22.11
N ILE A 221 -15.10 -2.40 -21.09
CA ILE A 221 -16.25 -1.66 -20.57
C ILE A 221 -15.80 -0.49 -19.70
N THR A 222 -14.78 -0.74 -18.86
CA THR A 222 -14.38 0.22 -17.81
C THR A 222 -13.08 0.95 -18.12
N GLY A 223 -12.27 0.45 -19.06
CA GLY A 223 -10.92 0.95 -19.33
C GLY A 223 -9.91 0.69 -18.20
N GLY A 224 -10.30 -0.03 -17.14
CA GLY A 224 -9.42 -0.44 -16.05
C GLY A 224 -8.94 -1.89 -16.19
N LEU A 225 -8.01 -2.32 -15.34
CA LEU A 225 -7.58 -3.73 -15.25
C LEU A 225 -8.76 -4.67 -14.92
N TRP A 226 -8.65 -5.91 -15.37
CA TRP A 226 -9.59 -6.96 -14.97
C TRP A 226 -9.48 -7.23 -13.48
N LEU A 227 -10.57 -7.03 -12.73
CA LEU A 227 -10.56 -7.26 -11.29
C LEU A 227 -10.24 -8.72 -10.94
N SER A 228 -10.61 -9.68 -11.80
CA SER A 228 -10.29 -11.10 -11.63
C SER A 228 -8.80 -11.39 -11.81
N ASP A 229 -8.11 -10.65 -12.69
CA ASP A 229 -6.65 -10.71 -12.79
C ASP A 229 -6.01 -10.08 -11.54
N THR A 230 -6.56 -8.97 -11.02
CA THR A 230 -6.02 -8.37 -9.77
C THR A 230 -6.25 -9.26 -8.54
N ALA A 231 -7.38 -9.97 -8.46
CA ALA A 231 -7.64 -10.95 -7.39
C ALA A 231 -6.62 -12.09 -7.42
N HIS A 232 -6.33 -12.60 -8.62
CA HIS A 232 -5.31 -13.63 -8.83
C HIS A 232 -3.89 -13.11 -8.52
N HIS A 233 -3.58 -11.87 -8.93
CA HIS A 233 -2.32 -11.21 -8.60
C HIS A 233 -2.10 -11.11 -7.08
N HIS A 234 -3.09 -10.65 -6.32
CA HIS A 234 -2.98 -10.57 -4.86
C HIS A 234 -2.87 -11.94 -4.20
N LEU A 235 -3.56 -12.97 -4.72
CA LEU A 235 -3.41 -14.33 -4.22
C LEU A 235 -1.98 -14.86 -4.44
N ALA A 236 -1.41 -14.63 -5.63
CA ALA A 236 -0.04 -15.02 -5.94
C ALA A 236 0.98 -14.29 -5.04
N LEU A 237 0.80 -12.98 -4.83
CA LEU A 237 1.63 -12.20 -3.90
C LEU A 237 1.49 -12.67 -2.45
N ALA A 238 0.28 -13.04 -2.02
CA ALA A 238 0.07 -13.57 -0.68
C ALA A 238 0.90 -14.82 -0.44
N VAL A 239 0.86 -15.79 -1.36
CA VAL A 239 1.68 -17.00 -1.30
C VAL A 239 3.17 -16.66 -1.28
N LEU A 240 3.60 -15.78 -2.18
CA LEU A 240 5.00 -15.36 -2.27
C LEU A 240 5.50 -14.73 -0.95
N PHE A 241 4.76 -13.78 -0.39
CA PHE A 241 5.16 -13.08 0.83
C PHE A 241 5.05 -13.96 2.08
N ILE A 242 4.06 -14.84 2.16
CA ILE A 242 3.97 -15.84 3.24
C ILE A 242 5.19 -16.75 3.20
N ILE A 243 5.56 -17.30 2.05
CA ILE A 243 6.75 -18.15 1.92
C ILE A 243 8.03 -17.34 2.24
N ALA A 244 8.15 -16.12 1.71
CA ALA A 244 9.32 -15.27 1.96
C ALA A 244 9.51 -14.95 3.45
N GLY A 245 8.42 -14.75 4.21
CA GLY A 245 8.48 -14.50 5.65
C GLY A 245 8.83 -15.71 6.52
N HIS A 246 9.17 -16.86 5.93
CA HIS A 246 9.72 -18.02 6.64
C HIS A 246 11.21 -18.25 6.35
N MET A 247 11.88 -17.29 5.72
CA MET A 247 13.31 -17.38 5.38
C MET A 247 14.23 -17.23 6.61
N TYR A 248 13.89 -16.34 7.55
CA TYR A 248 14.83 -15.95 8.61
C TYR A 248 14.70 -16.80 9.88
N ARG A 249 15.84 -17.14 10.47
CA ARG A 249 15.94 -18.00 11.66
C ARG A 249 15.32 -17.31 12.86
N THR A 250 14.50 -18.04 13.60
CA THR A 250 13.92 -17.59 14.88
C THR A 250 14.17 -18.65 15.96
N ASN A 251 13.29 -18.79 16.95
CA ASN A 251 13.51 -19.61 18.15
C ASN A 251 13.58 -21.13 17.87
N TRP A 252 13.13 -21.59 16.69
CA TRP A 252 13.09 -23.02 16.34
C TRP A 252 14.32 -23.51 15.56
N GLY A 253 15.38 -22.71 15.45
CA GLY A 253 16.65 -23.11 14.85
C GLY A 253 16.67 -23.26 13.31
N ILE A 254 15.50 -23.33 12.66
CA ILE A 254 15.36 -23.41 11.19
C ILE A 254 15.35 -22.00 10.59
N GLY A 255 16.04 -21.82 9.46
CA GLY A 255 16.12 -20.57 8.69
C GLY A 255 17.53 -19.95 8.67
N HIS A 256 17.64 -18.78 8.07
CA HIS A 256 18.90 -18.06 7.91
C HIS A 256 19.06 -16.91 8.91
N SER A 257 20.28 -16.71 9.45
CA SER A 257 20.62 -15.45 10.12
C SER A 257 21.04 -14.41 9.08
N MET A 258 20.55 -13.17 9.20
CA MET A 258 20.94 -12.09 8.28
C MET A 258 22.43 -11.79 8.38
N LYS A 259 22.99 -11.85 9.59
CA LYS A 259 24.42 -11.63 9.81
C LYS A 259 25.28 -12.69 9.12
N GLU A 260 24.93 -13.98 9.28
CA GLU A 260 25.63 -15.08 8.61
C GLU A 260 25.58 -14.92 7.08
N ILE A 261 24.41 -14.55 6.53
CA ILE A 261 24.27 -14.28 5.08
C ILE A 261 25.23 -13.15 4.68
N LEU A 262 25.19 -12.00 5.35
CA LEU A 262 26.01 -10.84 5.00
C LEU A 262 27.51 -11.19 5.02
N GLU A 263 27.99 -11.80 6.10
CA GLU A 263 29.41 -12.13 6.26
C GLU A 263 29.90 -13.21 5.30
N ALA A 264 29.02 -14.10 4.83
CA ALA A 264 29.35 -15.09 3.81
C ALA A 264 29.61 -14.46 2.42
N HIS A 265 29.01 -13.30 2.13
CA HIS A 265 29.14 -12.63 0.83
C HIS A 265 30.36 -11.69 0.80
N LYS A 266 31.52 -12.27 0.49
CA LYS A 266 32.79 -11.55 0.27
C LYS A 266 33.47 -12.01 -1.02
N GLY A 267 34.14 -11.09 -1.69
CA GLY A 267 34.82 -11.36 -2.96
C GLY A 267 36.26 -10.84 -2.97
N PRO A 268 37.08 -11.25 -3.95
CA PRO A 268 38.49 -10.88 -4.01
C PRO A 268 38.74 -9.38 -4.17
N LEU A 269 37.76 -8.64 -4.72
CA LEU A 269 37.87 -7.20 -5.01
C LEU A 269 37.32 -6.30 -3.90
N THR A 270 36.50 -6.86 -3.00
CA THR A 270 35.66 -6.09 -2.05
C THR A 270 36.12 -6.18 -0.60
N GLY A 271 37.30 -6.73 -0.33
CA GLY A 271 37.87 -6.81 1.02
C GLY A 271 37.00 -7.65 1.95
N GLU A 272 36.61 -7.08 3.09
CA GLU A 272 35.77 -7.74 4.10
C GLU A 272 34.28 -7.82 3.71
N GLY A 273 33.91 -7.40 2.49
CA GLY A 273 32.54 -7.54 1.98
C GLY A 273 31.52 -6.78 2.84
N HIS A 274 30.41 -7.45 3.19
CA HIS A 274 29.28 -6.86 3.92
C HIS A 274 29.43 -6.85 5.44
N LYS A 275 30.60 -7.20 5.98
CA LYS A 275 30.87 -7.20 7.42
C LYS A 275 30.58 -5.82 8.03
N GLY A 276 29.90 -5.77 9.17
CA GLY A 276 29.53 -4.53 9.86
C GLY A 276 28.18 -3.93 9.42
N LEU A 277 27.59 -4.36 8.30
CA LEU A 277 26.30 -3.83 7.84
C LEU A 277 25.14 -4.25 8.75
N TYR A 278 25.18 -5.47 9.30
CA TYR A 278 24.17 -5.93 10.26
C TYR A 278 24.17 -5.05 11.51
N GLU A 279 25.35 -4.74 12.04
CA GLU A 279 25.52 -3.87 13.19
C GLU A 279 25.04 -2.45 12.89
N ILE A 280 25.39 -1.86 11.74
CA ILE A 280 24.91 -0.54 11.33
C ILE A 280 23.38 -0.49 11.32
N LEU A 281 22.73 -1.47 10.66
CA LEU A 281 21.28 -1.47 10.47
C LEU A 281 20.49 -1.83 11.72
N THR A 282 21.13 -2.40 12.73
CA THR A 282 20.52 -2.67 14.05
C THR A 282 20.83 -1.60 15.08
N THR A 283 21.79 -0.71 14.84
CA THR A 283 22.22 0.32 15.81
C THR A 283 21.95 1.76 15.37
N SER A 284 21.73 2.01 14.07
CA SER A 284 21.37 3.33 13.55
C SER A 284 19.98 3.34 12.91
N TRP A 285 19.07 4.10 13.52
CA TRP A 285 17.76 4.41 12.93
C TRP A 285 17.89 5.27 11.67
N HIS A 286 18.92 6.11 11.57
CA HIS A 286 19.15 6.93 10.38
C HIS A 286 19.60 6.10 9.18
N ALA A 287 20.43 5.07 9.40
CA ALA A 287 20.80 4.14 8.33
C ALA A 287 19.58 3.39 7.76
N GLN A 288 18.71 2.88 8.64
CA GLN A 288 17.46 2.24 8.23
C GLN A 288 16.52 3.21 7.51
N LEU A 289 16.31 4.41 8.05
CA LEU A 289 15.45 5.41 7.45
C LEU A 289 15.97 5.87 6.08
N ALA A 290 17.29 5.98 5.90
CA ALA A 290 17.91 6.33 4.63
C ALA A 290 17.56 5.31 3.53
N ILE A 291 17.74 4.02 3.81
CA ILE A 291 17.43 2.93 2.88
C ILE A 291 15.92 2.89 2.60
N ASN A 292 15.10 2.94 3.65
CA ASN A 292 13.65 2.85 3.52
C ASN A 292 13.09 4.00 2.68
N LEU A 293 13.56 5.24 2.89
CA LEU A 293 13.12 6.39 2.10
C LEU A 293 13.60 6.34 0.65
N ALA A 294 14.83 5.86 0.40
CA ALA A 294 15.31 5.65 -0.96
C ALA A 294 14.42 4.65 -1.71
N MET A 295 14.13 3.50 -1.09
CA MET A 295 13.29 2.46 -1.70
C MET A 295 11.82 2.88 -1.83
N MET A 296 11.24 3.49 -0.80
CA MET A 296 9.85 3.98 -0.84
C MET A 296 9.65 5.10 -1.85
N GLY A 297 10.63 5.99 -1.98
CA GLY A 297 10.58 7.06 -2.97
C GLY A 297 10.65 6.53 -4.40
N SER A 298 11.57 5.61 -4.66
CA SER A 298 11.64 4.90 -5.95
C SER A 298 10.37 4.10 -6.25
N LEU A 299 9.81 3.41 -5.24
CA LEU A 299 8.55 2.67 -5.39
C LEU A 299 7.38 3.60 -5.71
N SER A 300 7.29 4.77 -5.07
CA SER A 300 6.25 5.77 -5.39
C SER A 300 6.33 6.21 -6.85
N ILE A 301 7.53 6.42 -7.40
CA ILE A 301 7.72 6.75 -8.83
C ILE A 301 7.31 5.57 -9.73
N ILE A 302 7.68 4.35 -9.37
CA ILE A 302 7.26 3.15 -10.11
C ILE A 302 5.74 3.01 -10.10
N VAL A 303 5.08 3.24 -8.97
CA VAL A 303 3.62 3.25 -8.85
C VAL A 303 3.01 4.30 -9.78
N ALA A 304 3.58 5.51 -9.86
CA ALA A 304 3.13 6.52 -10.80
C ALA A 304 3.17 5.99 -12.24
N HIS A 305 4.30 5.40 -12.65
CA HIS A 305 4.48 4.84 -14.00
C HIS A 305 3.53 3.67 -14.29
N HIS A 306 3.35 2.77 -13.34
CA HIS A 306 2.48 1.62 -13.51
C HIS A 306 1.00 2.03 -13.56
N MET A 307 0.55 2.93 -12.69
CA MET A 307 -0.86 3.29 -12.61
C MET A 307 -1.36 4.06 -13.84
N TYR A 308 -0.53 4.89 -14.48
CA TYR A 308 -0.99 5.60 -15.68
C TYR A 308 -1.02 4.69 -16.92
N ALA A 309 -0.06 3.76 -17.04
CA ALA A 309 0.05 2.86 -18.19
C ALA A 309 -0.82 1.60 -18.05
N MET A 310 -1.13 1.20 -16.81
CA MET A 310 -1.99 0.06 -16.47
C MET A 310 -3.05 0.50 -15.45
N PRO A 311 -4.07 1.29 -15.88
CA PRO A 311 -5.06 1.87 -14.98
C PRO A 311 -5.79 0.81 -14.15
N PRO A 312 -5.60 0.74 -12.81
CA PRO A 312 -6.07 -0.41 -12.04
C PRO A 312 -7.55 -0.32 -11.64
N TYR A 313 -8.19 0.84 -11.83
CA TYR A 313 -9.55 1.08 -11.37
C TYR A 313 -10.54 1.31 -12.52
N PRO A 314 -11.82 0.90 -12.39
CA PRO A 314 -12.85 1.17 -13.38
C PRO A 314 -13.04 2.66 -13.66
N TYR A 315 -13.11 3.04 -14.93
CA TYR A 315 -13.32 4.40 -15.45
C TYR A 315 -12.26 5.44 -15.07
N ILE A 316 -11.12 5.00 -14.52
CA ILE A 316 -10.04 5.93 -14.16
C ILE A 316 -9.19 6.32 -15.37
N ALA A 317 -9.13 5.48 -16.41
CA ALA A 317 -8.31 5.72 -17.60
C ALA A 317 -8.80 6.93 -18.43
N THR A 318 -10.12 7.11 -18.50
CA THR A 318 -10.77 8.21 -19.22
C THR A 318 -10.97 9.46 -18.36
N ASP A 319 -10.63 9.40 -17.07
CA ASP A 319 -10.63 10.54 -16.16
C ASP A 319 -9.24 11.19 -16.14
N TYR A 320 -8.94 11.97 -17.20
CA TYR A 320 -7.64 12.59 -17.40
C TYR A 320 -7.17 13.49 -16.24
N PRO A 321 -8.05 14.32 -15.61
CA PRO A 321 -7.68 15.05 -14.41
C PRO A 321 -7.12 14.15 -13.31
N THR A 322 -7.75 13.00 -13.05
CA THR A 322 -7.29 12.06 -12.02
C THR A 322 -5.98 11.37 -12.41
N GLN A 323 -5.81 10.95 -13.66
CA GLN A 323 -4.56 10.33 -14.14
C GLN A 323 -3.36 11.25 -13.96
N LEU A 324 -3.48 12.49 -14.43
CA LEU A 324 -2.40 13.48 -14.33
C LEU A 324 -2.09 13.82 -12.88
N SER A 325 -3.12 14.01 -12.05
CA SER A 325 -2.97 14.32 -10.63
C SER A 325 -2.25 13.20 -9.88
N LEU A 326 -2.68 11.94 -10.04
CA LEU A 326 -2.06 10.80 -9.34
C LEU A 326 -0.62 10.56 -9.77
N PHE A 327 -0.33 10.66 -11.08
CA PHE A 327 1.03 10.55 -11.59
C PHE A 327 1.94 11.62 -10.97
N THR A 328 1.52 12.88 -11.08
CA THR A 328 2.30 14.03 -10.58
C THR A 328 2.49 13.93 -9.07
N HIS A 329 1.42 13.61 -8.34
CA HIS A 329 1.45 13.43 -6.89
C HIS A 329 2.48 12.39 -6.47
N HIS A 330 2.42 11.17 -7.04
CA HIS A 330 3.33 10.09 -6.65
C HIS A 330 4.77 10.33 -7.09
N VAL A 331 5.01 11.02 -8.21
CA VAL A 331 6.36 11.43 -8.62
C VAL A 331 6.95 12.43 -7.62
N TRP A 332 6.19 13.44 -7.20
CA TRP A 332 6.67 14.43 -6.23
C TRP A 332 6.97 13.81 -4.87
N ILE A 333 6.06 12.99 -4.34
CA ILE A 333 6.30 12.24 -3.09
C ILE A 333 7.56 11.37 -3.23
N GLY A 334 7.73 10.71 -4.38
CA GLY A 334 8.92 9.93 -4.68
C GLY A 334 10.22 10.73 -4.62
N GLY A 335 10.25 11.90 -5.27
CA GLY A 335 11.38 12.82 -5.23
C GLY A 335 11.72 13.30 -3.81
N PHE A 336 10.71 13.71 -3.03
CA PHE A 336 10.91 14.10 -1.63
C PHE A 336 11.49 12.97 -0.77
N CYS A 337 10.97 11.74 -0.93
CA CYS A 337 11.48 10.58 -0.20
C CYS A 337 12.93 10.25 -0.60
N ILE A 338 13.28 10.25 -1.89
CA ILE A 338 14.66 9.96 -2.33
C ILE A 338 15.66 10.98 -1.75
N VAL A 339 15.32 12.28 -1.81
CA VAL A 339 16.15 13.34 -1.22
C VAL A 339 16.25 13.18 0.31
N GLY A 340 15.14 12.84 0.97
CA GLY A 340 15.13 12.52 2.40
C GLY A 340 16.02 11.31 2.74
N GLY A 341 16.02 10.28 1.89
CA GLY A 341 16.91 9.13 2.00
C GLY A 341 18.38 9.52 1.97
N ALA A 342 18.77 10.35 0.99
CA ALA A 342 20.13 10.89 0.90
C ALA A 342 20.50 11.75 2.13
N ALA A 343 19.59 12.60 2.60
CA ALA A 343 19.80 13.43 3.78
C ALA A 343 20.04 12.58 5.04
N HIS A 344 19.23 11.53 5.26
CA HIS A 344 19.42 10.61 6.38
C HIS A 344 20.68 9.76 6.23
N GLY A 345 21.09 9.43 5.00
CA GLY A 345 22.39 8.81 4.72
C GLY A 345 23.55 9.70 5.18
N ALA A 346 23.51 11.00 4.90
CA ALA A 346 24.51 11.94 5.38
C ALA A 346 24.49 12.11 6.92
N ILE A 347 23.29 12.15 7.53
CA ILE A 347 23.16 12.21 8.99
C ILE A 347 23.79 10.97 9.65
N PHE A 348 23.54 9.78 9.10
CA PHE A 348 24.18 8.54 9.53
C PHE A 348 25.72 8.66 9.46
N MET A 349 26.26 9.12 8.33
CA MET A 349 27.71 9.28 8.15
C MET A 349 28.36 10.23 9.16
N VAL A 350 27.63 11.23 9.65
CA VAL A 350 28.14 12.21 10.63
C VAL A 350 28.01 11.72 12.07
N ARG A 351 26.89 11.08 12.42
CA ARG A 351 26.57 10.78 13.82
C ARG A 351 26.87 9.35 14.24
N ASP A 352 26.63 8.40 13.36
CA ASP A 352 26.51 6.99 13.72
C ASP A 352 27.59 6.11 13.03
N TYR A 353 28.26 6.63 12.00
CA TYR A 353 29.34 5.91 11.33
C TYR A 353 30.57 5.77 12.24
N ASN A 354 31.05 4.53 12.39
CA ASN A 354 32.26 4.21 13.14
C ASN A 354 33.32 3.56 12.22
N PRO A 355 34.47 4.21 11.97
CA PRO A 355 35.54 3.67 11.13
C PRO A 355 36.08 2.33 11.61
N SER A 356 36.16 2.11 12.93
CA SER A 356 36.73 0.88 13.50
C SER A 356 35.88 -0.36 13.20
N GLN A 357 34.55 -0.19 13.13
CA GLN A 357 33.60 -1.27 12.83
C GLN A 357 33.47 -1.53 11.33
N ASN A 358 33.92 -0.60 10.48
CA ASN A 358 33.79 -0.66 9.03
C ASN A 358 35.12 -0.92 8.32
N TYR A 359 36.18 -1.28 9.05
CA TYR A 359 37.51 -1.41 8.46
C TYR A 359 37.54 -2.37 7.26
N ASN A 360 37.96 -1.85 6.11
CA ASN A 360 38.11 -2.58 4.85
C ASN A 360 36.86 -3.34 4.34
N ASN A 361 35.68 -2.99 4.82
CA ASN A 361 34.41 -3.46 4.26
C ASN A 361 33.99 -2.61 3.04
N LEU A 362 32.82 -2.89 2.47
CA LEU A 362 32.30 -2.14 1.31
C LEU A 362 32.18 -0.62 1.57
N LEU A 363 31.68 -0.23 2.74
CA LEU A 363 31.44 1.18 3.07
C LEU A 363 32.76 1.96 3.22
N ASP A 364 33.74 1.42 3.94
CA ASP A 364 35.06 2.03 4.07
C ASP A 364 35.78 2.13 2.72
N ARG A 365 35.70 1.06 1.91
CA ARG A 365 36.29 1.06 0.57
C ARG A 365 35.70 2.16 -0.28
N MET A 366 34.38 2.31 -0.32
CA MET A 366 33.69 3.40 -1.04
C MET A 366 34.23 4.78 -0.63
N ILE A 367 34.42 5.03 0.66
CA ILE A 367 34.94 6.30 1.17
C ILE A 367 36.39 6.55 0.67
N ARG A 368 37.23 5.52 0.64
CA ARG A 368 38.64 5.62 0.22
C ARG A 368 38.85 6.00 -1.25
N HIS A 369 37.87 5.80 -2.12
CA HIS A 369 37.94 6.20 -3.53
C HIS A 369 36.80 7.14 -3.95
N ARG A 370 36.22 7.87 -2.99
CA ARG A 370 35.10 8.79 -3.24
C ARG A 370 35.43 9.87 -4.27
N ASP A 371 36.68 10.36 -4.33
CA ASP A 371 37.07 11.41 -5.28
C ASP A 371 37.02 10.90 -6.72
N ALA A 372 37.34 9.62 -6.94
CA ALA A 372 37.17 8.96 -8.23
C ALA A 372 35.68 8.84 -8.58
N ILE A 373 34.83 8.39 -7.64
CA ILE A 373 33.38 8.30 -7.87
C ILE A 373 32.79 9.67 -8.25
N ILE A 374 33.10 10.70 -7.47
CA ILE A 374 32.55 12.05 -7.68
C ILE A 374 33.09 12.68 -8.97
N SER A 375 34.37 12.52 -9.29
CA SER A 375 34.93 13.06 -10.55
C SER A 375 34.34 12.39 -11.80
N HIS A 376 34.11 11.07 -11.76
CA HIS A 376 33.46 10.37 -12.87
C HIS A 376 32.00 10.78 -13.00
N LEU A 377 31.26 10.91 -11.88
CA LEU A 377 29.89 11.40 -11.91
C LEU A 377 29.81 12.83 -12.46
N ASN A 378 30.72 13.71 -12.03
CA ASN A 378 30.83 15.08 -12.55
C ASN A 378 31.17 15.15 -14.04
N TRP A 379 31.90 14.17 -14.57
CA TRP A 379 32.17 14.08 -16.01
C TRP A 379 30.94 13.61 -16.81
N VAL A 380 30.08 12.78 -16.23
CA VAL A 380 28.84 12.29 -16.88
C VAL A 380 27.74 13.36 -16.91
N CYS A 381 27.64 14.18 -15.87
CA CYS A 381 26.70 15.32 -15.78
C CYS A 381 27.14 16.48 -16.68
#